data_AF-A0A9P9QR70-F1
#
_entry.id   AF-A0A9P9QR70-F1
#
_cell.length_a   1.000
_cell.length_b   1.000
_cell.length_c   1.000
_cell.angle_alpha   90.00
_cell.angle_beta   90.00
_cell.angle_gamma   90.00
#
_symmetry.space_group_name_H-M   'P 1'
#
loop_
_entity.id
_entity.type
_entity.pdbx_description
1 polymer ?
#
loop_
_entity_poly.entity_id
_entity_poly.type
_entity_poly.pdbx_seq_one_letter_code
_entity_poly.pdbx_strand_id
1 'polypeptide(L)'
;MSHYRSRHKSILAAGADKYRPARFKYKCKPLTSTVPSLHLISSVDTPKKATALNLGRASLSPPAPTPVNIHIQINTSSESSKSGVSPGPETAELAKHILENCPHLHLLGLMTIGAIARSQAAKEGEENEDFVCLREERDRLKRELVGCGLLSVRREGGEGGLECSMGMSEDFEEAVRAGSGEVRVGSTIFGVRLKREELSVMGGREEGKA
;
A
#
# COMPACT_ATOMS: atom_id res chain seq x y z
N MET A 1 14.54 60.17 -23.15
CA MET A 1 15.58 59.24 -23.66
C MET A 1 15.66 58.07 -22.69
N SER A 2 14.72 57.13 -22.79
CA SER A 2 14.81 55.89 -23.60
C SER A 2 15.84 54.90 -23.05
N HIS A 3 15.37 53.68 -22.80
CA HIS A 3 16.12 52.45 -22.49
C HIS A 3 16.44 52.14 -21.02
N TYR A 4 15.44 51.62 -20.28
CA TYR A 4 15.65 50.46 -19.40
C TYR A 4 14.33 49.74 -19.05
N ARG A 5 13.63 49.24 -20.07
CA ARG A 5 12.51 48.30 -19.91
C ARG A 5 12.69 47.21 -20.96
N SER A 6 13.07 46.02 -20.52
CA SER A 6 12.90 44.71 -21.18
C SER A 6 14.12 43.80 -20.94
N ARG A 7 14.19 43.16 -19.77
CA ARG A 7 14.91 41.89 -19.56
C ARG A 7 14.33 41.15 -18.35
N HIS A 8 13.05 40.75 -18.39
CA HIS A 8 12.50 39.75 -17.45
C HIS A 8 11.25 39.08 -18.04
N LYS A 9 11.31 38.66 -19.31
CA LYS A 9 10.30 37.81 -19.94
C LYS A 9 10.98 36.81 -20.87
N SER A 10 11.68 35.80 -20.32
CA SER A 10 12.16 34.65 -21.10
C SER A 10 12.68 33.44 -20.30
N ILE A 11 12.34 33.27 -19.01
CA ILE A 11 12.76 32.06 -18.24
C ILE A 11 11.60 31.11 -17.87
N LEU A 12 10.34 31.46 -18.15
CA LEU A 12 9.18 30.66 -17.74
C LEU A 12 8.56 29.75 -18.82
N ALA A 13 9.24 29.49 -19.93
CA ALA A 13 8.68 28.71 -21.04
C ALA A 13 9.58 27.56 -21.54
N ALA A 14 10.39 26.95 -20.68
CA ALA A 14 11.15 25.75 -21.02
C ALA A 14 11.19 24.79 -19.82
N GLY A 15 10.15 23.98 -19.66
CA GLY A 15 10.15 22.96 -18.59
C GLY A 15 8.87 22.15 -18.39
N ALA A 16 7.76 22.52 -19.04
CA ALA A 16 6.46 21.88 -18.78
C ALA A 16 6.17 20.61 -19.60
N ASP A 17 7.14 20.07 -20.36
CA ASP A 17 6.88 18.96 -21.31
C ASP A 17 7.87 17.78 -21.23
N LYS A 18 8.46 17.52 -20.06
CA LYS A 18 9.34 16.35 -19.86
C LYS A 18 8.86 15.31 -18.84
N TYR A 19 7.67 15.47 -18.28
CA TYR A 19 7.08 14.46 -17.39
C TYR A 19 5.71 14.01 -17.90
N ARG A 20 5.72 13.34 -19.06
CA ARG A 20 4.67 12.40 -19.39
C ARG A 20 5.12 11.06 -18.78
N PRO A 21 4.65 10.66 -17.58
CA PRO A 21 5.02 9.35 -17.08
C PRO A 21 4.48 8.35 -18.09
N ALA A 22 5.38 7.55 -18.66
CA ALA A 22 5.00 6.31 -19.32
C ALA A 22 3.99 5.61 -18.40
N ARG A 23 2.95 5.00 -18.97
CA ARG A 23 1.95 4.25 -18.21
C ARG A 23 2.64 3.03 -17.57
N PHE A 24 3.38 3.26 -16.48
CA PHE A 24 4.00 2.23 -15.68
C PHE A 24 2.86 1.51 -14.98
N LYS A 25 2.60 0.28 -15.44
CA LYS A 25 1.57 -0.61 -14.90
C LYS A 25 1.79 -0.93 -13.40
N TYR A 26 2.95 -0.56 -12.84
CA TYR A 26 3.33 -0.75 -11.44
C TYR A 26 3.97 0.53 -10.88
N LYS A 27 3.16 1.43 -10.31
CA LYS A 27 3.60 2.70 -9.74
C LYS A 27 4.62 2.56 -8.59
N CYS A 28 4.74 1.36 -8.00
CA CYS A 28 5.59 1.12 -6.83
C CYS A 28 7.04 0.76 -7.17
N LYS A 29 7.35 0.29 -8.40
CA LYS A 29 8.74 -0.06 -8.78
C LYS A 29 9.70 1.15 -8.70
N PRO A 30 9.34 2.34 -9.20
CA PRO A 30 10.19 3.52 -9.02
C PRO A 30 10.47 3.78 -7.54
N LEU A 31 9.47 3.65 -6.67
CA LEU A 31 9.60 3.90 -5.23
C LEU A 31 10.61 2.95 -4.57
N THR A 32 10.61 1.66 -4.92
CA THR A 32 11.59 0.71 -4.34
C THR A 32 13.02 0.99 -4.76
N SER A 33 13.22 1.58 -5.94
CA SER A 33 14.54 1.94 -6.48
C SER A 33 15.02 3.35 -6.13
N THR A 34 14.18 4.22 -5.59
CA THR A 34 14.54 5.63 -5.31
C THR A 34 14.30 6.08 -3.88
N VAL A 35 13.56 5.33 -3.07
CA VAL A 35 13.22 5.72 -1.69
C VAL A 35 13.88 4.74 -0.71
N PRO A 36 15.08 5.06 -0.18
CA PRO A 36 15.75 4.21 0.80
C PRO A 36 14.92 3.96 2.06
N SER A 37 14.23 5.00 2.53
CA SER A 37 13.39 4.96 3.73
C SER A 37 12.00 4.33 3.53
N LEU A 38 11.72 3.74 2.35
CA LEU A 38 10.46 3.04 2.14
C LEU A 38 10.37 1.86 3.11
N HIS A 39 9.39 1.94 4.01
CA HIS A 39 9.24 0.99 5.11
C HIS A 39 8.40 -0.23 4.72
N LEU A 40 7.22 0.00 4.13
CA LEU A 40 6.20 -1.03 3.89
C LEU A 40 5.51 -0.84 2.54
N ILE A 41 5.18 -1.95 1.86
CA ILE A 41 4.34 -1.98 0.66
C ILE A 41 3.20 -2.98 0.88
N SER A 42 1.99 -2.47 1.07
CA SER A 42 0.87 -3.34 1.48
C SER A 42 0.06 -3.95 0.32
N SER A 43 0.44 -3.72 -0.93
CA SER A 43 -0.38 -4.02 -2.13
C SER A 43 0.20 -5.09 -3.06
N VAL A 44 0.95 -6.05 -2.51
CA VAL A 44 1.53 -7.16 -3.31
C VAL A 44 0.46 -8.22 -3.57
N ASP A 45 0.14 -8.50 -4.83
CA ASP A 45 -0.97 -9.39 -5.21
C ASP A 45 -0.62 -10.36 -6.35
N THR A 46 0.63 -10.35 -6.81
CA THR A 46 1.07 -11.22 -7.92
C THR A 46 2.57 -11.51 -7.80
N PRO A 47 3.03 -12.69 -8.26
CA PRO A 47 4.46 -13.03 -8.29
C PRO A 47 5.27 -12.02 -9.11
N LYS A 48 4.70 -11.57 -10.24
CA LYS A 48 5.31 -10.56 -11.11
C LYS A 48 5.54 -9.23 -10.38
N LYS A 49 4.58 -8.77 -9.58
CA LYS A 49 4.73 -7.54 -8.78
C LYS A 49 5.80 -7.74 -7.71
N ALA A 50 5.78 -8.87 -6.98
CA ALA A 50 6.83 -9.20 -6.00
C ALA A 50 8.23 -9.18 -6.61
N THR A 51 8.45 -9.90 -7.72
CA THR A 51 9.75 -9.91 -8.43
C THR A 51 10.17 -8.51 -8.88
N ALA A 52 9.24 -7.70 -9.41
CA ALA A 52 9.56 -6.34 -9.83
C ALA A 52 9.97 -5.43 -8.66
N LEU A 53 9.32 -5.56 -7.50
CA LEU A 53 9.66 -4.82 -6.29
C LEU A 53 11.03 -5.24 -5.75
N ASN A 54 11.30 -6.55 -5.69
CA ASN A 54 12.58 -7.12 -5.30
C ASN A 54 13.74 -6.59 -6.15
N LEU A 55 13.59 -6.63 -7.49
CA LEU A 55 14.60 -6.10 -8.42
C LEU A 55 14.78 -4.58 -8.27
N GLY A 56 13.69 -3.84 -8.06
CA GLY A 56 13.78 -2.39 -7.79
C GLY A 56 14.56 -2.10 -6.51
N ARG A 57 14.29 -2.83 -5.43
CA ARG A 57 14.99 -2.68 -4.15
C ARG A 57 16.47 -3.08 -4.24
N ALA A 58 16.79 -4.13 -5.00
CA ALA A 58 18.16 -4.55 -5.29
C ALA A 58 18.99 -3.47 -6.01
N SER A 59 18.33 -2.64 -6.83
CA SER A 59 18.99 -1.58 -7.62
C SER A 59 19.22 -0.26 -6.86
N LEU A 60 18.77 -0.16 -5.60
CA LEU A 60 18.90 1.05 -4.80
C LEU A 60 20.37 1.37 -4.50
N SER A 61 20.77 2.63 -4.67
CA SER A 61 22.11 3.13 -4.36
C SER A 61 22.03 4.39 -3.49
N PRO A 62 22.62 4.40 -2.27
CA PRO A 62 23.25 3.26 -1.60
C PRO A 62 22.24 2.15 -1.27
N PRO A 63 22.68 0.88 -1.11
CA PRO A 63 21.80 -0.22 -0.79
C PRO A 63 21.09 0.01 0.56
N ALA A 64 19.83 -0.43 0.67
CA ALA A 64 19.10 -0.38 1.93
C ALA A 64 19.70 -1.37 2.93
N PRO A 65 19.73 -1.03 4.24
CA PRO A 65 20.31 -1.90 5.26
C PRO A 65 19.47 -3.15 5.53
N THR A 66 18.18 -3.11 5.20
CA THR A 66 17.24 -4.22 5.42
C THR A 66 16.33 -4.42 4.20
N PRO A 67 15.81 -5.65 4.00
CA PRO A 67 14.69 -5.88 3.09
C PRO A 67 13.52 -4.93 3.39
N VAL A 68 12.72 -4.59 2.36
CA VAL A 68 11.49 -3.79 2.57
C VAL A 68 10.35 -4.69 3.04
N ASN A 69 9.59 -4.24 4.03
CA ASN A 69 8.42 -4.97 4.49
C ASN A 69 7.34 -4.96 3.41
N ILE A 70 6.62 -6.07 3.27
CA ILE A 70 5.49 -6.17 2.36
C ILE A 70 4.30 -6.88 3.01
N HIS A 71 3.10 -6.49 2.58
CA HIS A 71 1.90 -7.31 2.77
C HIS A 71 1.43 -7.91 1.45
N ILE A 72 0.95 -9.15 1.53
CA ILE A 72 0.13 -9.72 0.46
C ILE A 72 -1.29 -9.16 0.59
N GLN A 73 -1.78 -8.50 -0.45
CA GLN A 73 -3.15 -8.04 -0.51
C GLN A 73 -4.08 -9.20 -0.87
N ILE A 74 -5.05 -9.46 -0.01
CA ILE A 74 -6.06 -10.51 -0.14
C ILE A 74 -7.38 -9.88 -0.57
N ASN A 75 -8.05 -10.51 -1.53
CA ASN A 75 -9.43 -10.15 -1.89
C ASN A 75 -10.41 -10.95 -1.02
N THR A 76 -10.68 -10.46 0.18
CA THR A 76 -11.63 -11.09 1.14
C THR A 76 -13.10 -10.89 0.74
N SER A 77 -13.37 -9.93 -0.15
CA SER A 77 -14.72 -9.60 -0.61
C SER A 77 -15.21 -10.39 -1.82
N SER A 78 -14.33 -11.17 -2.45
CA SER A 78 -14.62 -11.92 -3.70
C SER A 78 -15.16 -11.06 -4.84
N GLU A 79 -14.96 -9.74 -4.78
CA GLU A 79 -15.37 -8.80 -5.83
C GLU A 79 -14.33 -8.82 -6.96
N SER A 80 -14.75 -9.19 -8.17
CA SER A 80 -13.86 -9.27 -9.34
C SER A 80 -13.24 -7.94 -9.76
N SER A 81 -13.84 -6.82 -9.33
CA SER A 81 -13.37 -5.47 -9.58
C SER A 81 -12.20 -5.05 -8.68
N LYS A 82 -11.93 -5.79 -7.59
CA LYS A 82 -10.87 -5.46 -6.62
C LYS A 82 -9.59 -6.20 -6.91
N SER A 83 -8.47 -5.55 -6.60
CA SER A 83 -7.16 -6.18 -6.58
C SER A 83 -6.98 -7.04 -5.33
N GLY A 84 -6.10 -8.03 -5.43
CA GLY A 84 -5.78 -8.95 -4.34
C GLY A 84 -5.84 -10.39 -4.80
N VAL A 85 -5.15 -11.24 -4.07
CA VAL A 85 -5.14 -12.70 -4.29
C VAL A 85 -6.34 -13.32 -3.59
N SER A 86 -6.88 -14.39 -4.17
CA SER A 86 -7.91 -15.17 -3.52
C SER A 86 -7.34 -15.88 -2.28
N PRO A 87 -8.05 -15.94 -1.15
CA PRO A 87 -7.67 -16.79 -0.03
C PRO A 87 -7.46 -18.25 -0.49
N GLY A 88 -6.49 -18.95 0.10
CA GLY A 88 -6.22 -20.35 -0.23
C GLY A 88 -4.92 -20.57 -1.05
N PRO A 89 -4.90 -21.53 -1.99
CA PRO A 89 -3.67 -21.97 -2.67
C PRO A 89 -2.89 -20.84 -3.34
N GLU A 90 -3.57 -19.92 -4.04
CA GLU A 90 -2.92 -18.81 -4.74
C GLU A 90 -2.13 -17.90 -3.77
N THR A 91 -2.68 -17.67 -2.58
CA THR A 91 -2.02 -16.88 -1.53
C THR A 91 -0.76 -17.60 -1.02
N ALA A 92 -0.84 -18.92 -0.86
CA ALA A 92 0.30 -19.73 -0.45
C ALA A 92 1.40 -19.77 -1.53
N GLU A 93 1.03 -19.93 -2.80
CA GLU A 93 1.96 -19.88 -3.93
C GLU A 93 2.70 -18.55 -4.01
N LEU A 94 1.99 -17.43 -3.85
CA LEU A 94 2.61 -16.11 -3.82
C LEU A 94 3.56 -15.95 -2.63
N ALA A 95 3.17 -16.39 -1.43
CA ALA A 95 4.01 -16.32 -0.25
C ALA A 95 5.31 -17.14 -0.41
N LYS A 96 5.21 -18.36 -0.94
CA LYS A 96 6.37 -19.21 -1.25
C LYS A 96 7.29 -18.53 -2.26
N HIS A 97 6.73 -18.00 -3.36
CA HIS A 97 7.50 -17.24 -4.35
C HIS A 97 8.27 -16.08 -3.72
N ILE A 98 7.65 -15.32 -2.82
CA ILE A 98 8.29 -14.20 -2.12
C ILE A 98 9.44 -14.71 -1.24
N LEU A 99 9.19 -15.71 -0.39
CA LEU A 99 10.17 -16.21 0.57
C LEU A 99 11.38 -16.88 -0.10
N GLU A 100 11.17 -17.56 -1.23
CA GLU A 100 12.21 -18.30 -1.93
C GLU A 100 13.01 -17.43 -2.91
N ASN A 101 12.35 -16.46 -3.57
CA ASN A 101 12.94 -15.76 -4.73
C ASN A 101 13.14 -14.25 -4.53
N CYS A 102 12.68 -13.67 -3.41
CA CYS A 102 12.70 -12.23 -3.19
C CYS A 102 13.49 -11.81 -1.93
N PRO A 103 14.83 -11.95 -1.90
CA PRO A 103 15.64 -11.70 -0.70
C PRO A 103 15.66 -10.23 -0.24
N HIS A 104 15.24 -9.28 -1.07
CA HIS A 104 15.13 -7.87 -0.71
C HIS A 104 13.73 -7.48 -0.22
N LEU A 105 12.82 -8.45 -0.10
CA LEU A 105 11.49 -8.29 0.49
C LEU A 105 11.40 -9.09 1.80
N HIS A 106 10.68 -8.56 2.77
CA HIS A 106 10.33 -9.25 4.00
C HIS A 106 8.81 -9.36 4.10
N LEU A 107 8.29 -10.60 4.06
CA LEU A 107 6.86 -10.86 4.19
C LEU A 107 6.42 -10.60 5.64
N LEU A 108 5.85 -9.43 5.88
CA LEU A 108 5.42 -8.99 7.20
C LEU A 108 4.05 -9.56 7.57
N GLY A 109 3.15 -9.72 6.58
CA GLY A 109 1.77 -10.08 6.86
C GLY A 109 0.84 -10.05 5.64
N LEU A 110 -0.46 -10.07 5.92
CA LEU A 110 -1.54 -9.97 4.94
C LEU A 110 -2.26 -8.63 5.08
N MET A 111 -2.87 -8.16 4.00
CA MET A 111 -3.65 -6.92 3.96
C MET A 111 -4.98 -7.16 3.26
N THR A 112 -6.08 -6.59 3.76
CA THR A 112 -7.32 -6.46 2.98
C THR A 112 -7.83 -5.03 3.01
N ILE A 113 -8.44 -4.61 1.91
CA ILE A 113 -9.26 -3.39 1.85
C ILE A 113 -10.67 -3.67 2.40
N GLY A 114 -11.18 -4.90 2.23
CA GLY A 114 -12.56 -5.26 2.54
C GLY A 114 -13.60 -4.67 1.58
N ALA A 115 -14.87 -4.95 1.83
CA ALA A 115 -16.02 -4.38 1.16
C ALA A 115 -16.59 -3.20 1.95
N ILE A 116 -16.82 -2.08 1.26
CA ILE A 116 -17.45 -0.89 1.84
C ILE A 116 -18.79 -1.25 2.50
N ALA A 117 -19.58 -2.10 1.84
CA ALA A 117 -20.86 -2.56 2.38
C ALA A 117 -20.70 -3.28 3.72
N ARG A 118 -19.63 -4.07 3.91
CA ARG A 118 -19.36 -4.80 5.16
C ARG A 118 -18.81 -3.86 6.24
N SER A 119 -17.94 -2.93 5.88
CA SER A 119 -17.45 -1.87 6.78
C SER A 119 -18.59 -1.01 7.36
N GLN A 120 -19.67 -0.81 6.59
CA GLN A 120 -20.82 0.01 7.01
C GLN A 120 -21.95 -0.81 7.64
N ALA A 121 -22.06 -2.10 7.31
CA ALA A 121 -23.13 -2.98 7.79
C ALA A 121 -22.81 -3.67 9.10
N ALA A 122 -21.55 -3.71 9.54
CA ALA A 122 -21.17 -4.31 10.81
C ALA A 122 -21.94 -3.64 11.96
N LYS A 123 -22.86 -4.39 12.56
CA LYS A 123 -23.61 -3.93 13.74
C LYS A 123 -22.75 -4.07 14.98
N GLU A 124 -23.10 -3.32 16.02
CA GLU A 124 -22.45 -3.46 17.32
C GLU A 124 -22.53 -4.92 17.81
N GLY A 125 -21.37 -5.58 17.89
CA GLY A 125 -21.23 -6.98 18.30
C GLY A 125 -21.13 -8.01 17.17
N GLU A 126 -21.34 -7.63 15.90
CA GLU A 126 -21.10 -8.50 14.75
C GLU A 126 -19.69 -8.23 14.17
N GLU A 127 -18.91 -9.29 13.91
CA GLU A 127 -17.60 -9.15 13.25
C GLU A 127 -17.76 -9.02 11.73
N ASN A 128 -17.02 -8.09 11.14
CA ASN A 128 -16.87 -7.91 9.72
C ASN A 128 -16.25 -9.15 9.08
N GLU A 129 -16.99 -9.76 8.16
CA GLU A 129 -16.60 -10.98 7.44
C GLU A 129 -15.23 -10.87 6.75
N ASP A 130 -14.84 -9.67 6.30
CA ASP A 130 -13.52 -9.46 5.68
C ASP A 130 -12.39 -9.60 6.69
N PHE A 131 -12.59 -9.17 7.93
CA PHE A 131 -11.59 -9.28 9.00
C PHE A 131 -11.46 -10.73 9.45
N VAL A 132 -12.59 -11.44 9.58
CA VAL A 132 -12.60 -12.89 9.85
C VAL A 132 -11.82 -13.62 8.78
N CYS A 133 -12.17 -13.40 7.51
CA CYS A 133 -11.54 -14.04 6.36
C CYS A 133 -10.02 -13.79 6.34
N LEU A 134 -9.57 -12.55 6.57
CA LEU A 134 -8.14 -12.23 6.57
C LEU A 134 -7.38 -12.95 7.70
N ARG A 135 -7.96 -13.03 8.90
CA ARG A 135 -7.33 -13.73 10.04
C ARG A 135 -7.24 -15.24 9.80
N GLU A 136 -8.32 -15.84 9.32
CA GLU A 136 -8.35 -17.26 9.01
C GLU A 136 -7.32 -17.60 7.93
N GLU A 137 -7.22 -16.77 6.89
CA GLU A 137 -6.26 -16.94 5.83
C GLU A 137 -4.82 -16.76 6.32
N ARG A 138 -4.56 -15.77 7.19
CA ARG A 138 -3.27 -15.58 7.86
C ARG A 138 -2.88 -16.82 8.64
N ASP A 139 -3.78 -17.35 9.46
CA ASP A 139 -3.50 -18.49 10.33
C ASP A 139 -3.29 -19.78 9.52
N ARG A 140 -4.07 -19.97 8.46
CA ARG A 140 -3.91 -21.06 7.48
C ARG A 140 -2.54 -20.97 6.79
N LEU A 141 -2.22 -19.80 6.23
CA LEU A 141 -0.96 -19.57 5.54
C LEU A 141 0.23 -19.78 6.47
N LYS A 142 0.17 -19.25 7.70
CA LYS A 142 1.21 -19.44 8.72
C LYS A 142 1.45 -20.92 8.98
N ARG A 143 0.39 -21.72 9.20
CA ARG A 143 0.53 -23.18 9.41
C ARG A 143 1.19 -23.85 8.20
N GLU A 144 0.79 -23.49 6.99
CA GLU A 144 1.34 -24.07 5.77
C GLU A 144 2.84 -23.74 5.61
N LEU A 145 3.22 -22.46 5.75
CA LEU A 145 4.61 -22.02 5.60
C LEU A 145 5.52 -22.63 6.67
N VAL A 146 5.02 -22.78 7.90
CA VAL A 146 5.73 -23.48 8.97
C VAL A 146 5.88 -24.96 8.65
N GLY A 147 4.83 -25.62 8.16
CA GLY A 147 4.86 -27.03 7.74
C GLY A 147 5.85 -27.30 6.61
N CYS A 148 6.07 -26.33 5.72
CA CYS A 148 7.08 -26.40 4.66
C CYS A 148 8.47 -25.90 5.08
N GLY A 149 8.67 -25.47 6.34
CA GLY A 149 9.95 -24.95 6.83
C GLY A 149 10.35 -23.58 6.27
N LEU A 150 9.44 -22.87 5.61
CA LEU A 150 9.67 -21.55 5.01
C LEU A 150 9.46 -20.40 6.00
N LEU A 151 8.77 -20.65 7.11
CA LEU A 151 8.58 -19.68 8.18
C LEU A 151 8.96 -20.33 9.51
N SER A 152 9.87 -19.69 10.25
CA SER A 152 10.22 -20.11 11.60
C SER A 152 9.26 -19.49 12.61
N VAL A 153 8.60 -20.31 13.42
CA VAL A 153 7.78 -19.81 14.54
C VAL A 153 8.74 -19.40 15.67
N ARG A 154 8.84 -18.10 15.96
CA ARG A 154 9.32 -17.70 17.29
C ARG A 154 8.24 -18.08 18.30
N ARG A 155 8.61 -18.78 19.37
CA ARG A 155 7.70 -19.11 20.48
C ARG A 155 7.10 -17.80 21.03
N GLU A 156 5.82 -17.89 21.42
CA GLU A 156 4.93 -16.85 21.90
C GLU A 156 5.59 -15.59 22.50
N GLY A 157 5.08 -14.41 22.11
CA GLY A 157 5.31 -13.15 22.84
C GLY A 157 6.13 -12.06 22.14
N GLY A 158 6.67 -12.27 20.94
CA GLY A 158 7.34 -11.20 20.19
C GLY A 158 7.77 -11.60 18.78
N GLU A 159 7.49 -10.73 17.81
CA GLU A 159 7.97 -10.69 16.42
C GLU A 159 8.36 -12.03 15.77
N GLY A 160 7.44 -12.58 14.97
CA GLY A 160 7.65 -13.81 14.20
C GLY A 160 6.38 -14.44 13.61
N GLY A 161 5.27 -13.69 13.59
CA GLY A 161 4.02 -14.08 12.94
C GLY A 161 3.69 -13.13 11.82
N LEU A 162 2.92 -13.61 10.83
CA LEU A 162 2.30 -12.74 9.84
C LEU A 162 1.32 -11.80 10.56
N GLU A 163 1.35 -10.50 10.28
CA GLU A 163 0.34 -9.55 10.80
C GLU A 163 -0.87 -9.42 9.87
N CYS A 164 -1.92 -8.74 10.34
CA CYS A 164 -3.09 -8.38 9.55
C CYS A 164 -3.19 -6.86 9.43
N SER A 165 -3.09 -6.33 8.23
CA SER A 165 -3.36 -4.92 7.91
C SER A 165 -4.80 -4.79 7.42
N MET A 166 -5.69 -4.30 8.29
CA MET A 166 -7.12 -4.16 8.01
C MET A 166 -7.71 -3.03 8.84
N GLY A 167 -8.83 -2.46 8.37
CA GLY A 167 -9.44 -1.28 8.97
C GLY A 167 -9.02 0.03 8.30
N MET A 168 -10.01 0.86 8.04
CA MET A 168 -9.94 2.21 7.48
C MET A 168 -10.72 3.17 8.38
N SER A 169 -10.89 4.42 7.94
CA SER A 169 -11.57 5.47 8.72
C SER A 169 -12.92 5.07 9.34
N GLU A 170 -13.69 4.20 8.69
CA GLU A 170 -15.07 3.85 9.11
C GLU A 170 -15.13 2.63 10.03
N ASP A 171 -14.10 1.78 10.05
CA ASP A 171 -14.13 0.47 10.71
C ASP A 171 -12.82 0.13 11.48
N PHE A 172 -11.93 1.11 11.70
CA PHE A 172 -10.64 0.87 12.35
C PHE A 172 -10.77 0.38 13.80
N GLU A 173 -11.77 0.82 14.56
CA GLU A 173 -11.95 0.37 15.94
C GLU A 173 -12.30 -1.12 16.01
N GLU A 174 -13.17 -1.55 15.09
CA GLU A 174 -13.54 -2.95 14.95
C GLU A 174 -12.36 -3.78 14.48
N ALA A 175 -11.60 -3.27 13.52
CA ALA A 175 -10.37 -3.91 13.07
C ALA A 175 -9.36 -4.11 14.21
N VAL A 176 -9.20 -3.12 15.11
CA VAL A 176 -8.36 -3.25 16.31
C VAL A 176 -8.88 -4.35 17.24
N ARG A 177 -10.19 -4.39 17.53
CA ARG A 177 -10.80 -5.46 18.34
C ARG A 177 -10.60 -6.84 17.70
N ALA A 178 -10.67 -6.91 16.38
CA ALA A 178 -10.42 -8.11 15.58
C ALA A 178 -8.92 -8.48 15.47
N GLY A 179 -8.00 -7.72 16.08
CA GLY A 179 -6.57 -8.03 16.11
C GLY A 179 -5.78 -7.55 14.90
N SER A 180 -6.18 -6.42 14.29
CA SER A 180 -5.37 -5.73 13.28
C SER A 180 -4.03 -5.25 13.86
N GLY A 181 -2.94 -5.50 13.12
CA GLY A 181 -1.61 -4.97 13.42
C GLY A 181 -1.37 -3.59 12.80
N GLU A 182 -2.13 -3.22 11.76
CA GLU A 182 -2.05 -1.93 11.08
C GLU A 182 -3.45 -1.48 10.63
N VAL A 183 -3.88 -0.29 11.07
CA VAL A 183 -5.08 0.40 10.56
C VAL A 183 -4.71 1.58 9.68
N ARG A 184 -5.55 1.89 8.68
CA ARG A 184 -5.26 2.91 7.64
C ARG A 184 -6.29 4.04 7.69
N VAL A 185 -6.11 4.95 8.63
CA VAL A 185 -7.06 6.06 8.87
C VAL A 185 -6.67 7.29 8.05
N GLY A 186 -7.57 7.76 7.20
CA GLY A 186 -7.32 8.88 6.28
C GLY A 186 -8.28 10.04 6.49
N SER A 187 -9.52 9.88 6.02
CA SER A 187 -10.56 10.91 6.10
C SER A 187 -10.88 11.39 7.52
N THR A 188 -10.80 10.51 8.53
CA THR A 188 -11.00 10.90 9.93
C THR A 188 -9.91 11.88 10.41
N ILE A 189 -8.69 11.77 9.87
CA ILE A 189 -7.56 12.64 10.24
C ILE A 189 -7.50 13.89 9.37
N PHE A 190 -7.61 13.73 8.05
CA PHE A 190 -7.35 14.78 7.07
C PHE A 190 -8.60 15.40 6.45
N GLY A 191 -9.78 14.92 6.82
CA GLY A 191 -11.04 15.32 6.20
C GLY A 191 -11.25 14.76 4.79
N VAL A 192 -12.27 15.27 4.10
CA VAL A 192 -12.64 14.85 2.75
C VAL A 192 -11.66 15.45 1.74
N ARG A 193 -11.25 14.65 0.74
CA ARG A 193 -10.46 15.16 -0.39
C ARG A 193 -11.31 16.11 -1.21
N LEU A 194 -10.86 17.37 -1.34
CA LEU A 194 -11.46 18.32 -2.27
C LEU A 194 -11.37 17.79 -3.70
N LYS A 195 -12.43 18.02 -4.49
CA LYS A 195 -12.41 17.65 -5.89
C LYS A 195 -11.43 18.55 -6.65
N ARG A 196 -10.86 18.03 -7.74
CA ARG A 196 -9.83 18.75 -8.52
C ARG A 196 -10.35 20.09 -9.03
N GLU A 197 -11.64 20.16 -9.31
CA GLU A 197 -12.34 21.36 -9.77
C GLU A 197 -12.38 22.42 -8.65
N GLU A 198 -12.61 22.02 -7.41
CA GLU A 198 -12.66 22.90 -6.22
C GLU A 198 -11.27 23.46 -5.87
N LEU A 199 -10.21 22.68 -6.10
CA LEU A 199 -8.82 23.12 -5.91
C LEU A 199 -8.40 24.22 -6.89
N SER A 200 -9.00 24.30 -8.07
CA SER A 200 -8.66 25.33 -9.07
C SER A 200 -9.24 26.71 -8.75
N VAL A 201 -10.28 26.78 -7.92
CA VAL A 201 -11.00 28.02 -7.61
C VAL A 201 -10.30 28.84 -6.52
N MET A 202 -9.50 28.22 -5.65
CA MET A 202 -8.79 28.92 -4.56
C MET A 202 -7.46 29.57 -5.00
N GLY A 203 -7.00 29.33 -6.23
CA GLY A 203 -5.73 29.88 -6.76
C GLY A 203 -5.84 31.26 -7.41
N GLY A 204 -7.02 31.88 -7.45
CA GLY A 204 -7.23 33.15 -8.16
C GLY A 204 -8.31 33.99 -7.51
N ARG A 205 -7.92 34.82 -6.53
CA ARG A 205 -8.58 36.10 -6.20
C ARG A 205 -7.77 36.82 -5.12
N GLU A 206 -6.80 37.62 -5.56
CA GLU A 206 -6.38 38.85 -4.88
C GLU A 206 -5.79 39.82 -5.90
N GLU A 207 -6.64 40.34 -6.78
CA GLU A 207 -6.43 41.68 -7.35
C GLU A 207 -7.66 42.50 -6.97
N GLY A 208 -7.62 43.02 -5.75
CA GLY A 208 -8.55 44.01 -5.26
C GLY A 208 -8.32 45.33 -5.99
N LYS A 209 -9.39 45.81 -6.64
CA LYS A 209 -9.52 47.19 -7.11
C LYS A 209 -9.26 48.17 -5.97
N ALA A 210 -8.37 49.13 -6.20
CA ALA A 210 -8.50 50.52 -5.77
C ALA A 210 -7.76 51.39 -6.79
#